data_AF-A0A815H2J2-F1
#
_entry.id   AF-A0A815H2J2-F1
#
_cell.length_a   1.000
_cell.length_b   1.000
_cell.length_c   1.000
_cell.angle_alpha   90.00
_cell.angle_beta   90.00
_cell.angle_gamma   90.00
#
_symmetry.space_group_name_H-M   'P 1'
#
loop_
_entity.id
_entity.type
_entity.pdbx_description
1 polymer ?
#
loop_
_entity_poly.entity_id
_entity_poly.type
_entity_poly.pdbx_seq_one_letter_code
_entity_poly.pdbx_strand_id
1 'polypeptide(L)'
;NLIVILVLGYLYEIIAYKLTQWEMHRTQTDFDNHFTMKVFIFQFTNIYSSIFYIAFIKGKAVGYPGRYIKIFGLRQEECGQGGCLVELAVQLAIIMIGKQIGTNLQEIMWPKILALIQRWQLSIPKTRSTTRWEDDFKRSDFGGLFEEYLEIVLQFGFITIFVAAFPIAPLFALLNNWIEIRLDARKLICETRRPIAFRSSTIGIWFHILQILAYLAIVANVIQLIKKEIVLFFFFVGFSNCIYI
;
A
#
# COMPACT_ATOMS: atom_id res chain seq x y z
N ASN A 1 1.50 -12.02 9.96
CA ASN A 1 1.93 -11.10 8.88
C ASN A 1 1.12 -9.81 8.86
N LEU A 2 -0.18 -9.83 8.55
CA LEU A 2 -0.96 -8.59 8.41
C LEU A 2 -0.99 -7.71 9.68
N ILE A 3 -1.22 -8.29 10.87
CA ILE A 3 -1.19 -7.56 12.15
C ILE A 3 0.19 -6.92 12.39
N VAL A 4 1.27 -7.65 12.08
CA VAL A 4 2.65 -7.16 12.24
C VAL A 4 2.92 -5.99 11.30
N ILE A 5 2.45 -6.05 10.05
CA ILE A 5 2.56 -4.96 9.08
C ILE A 5 1.84 -3.71 9.58
N LEU A 6 0.62 -3.86 10.12
CA LEU A 6 -0.15 -2.73 10.68
C LEU A 6 0.55 -2.09 11.88
N VAL A 7 1.02 -2.91 12.83
CA VAL A 7 1.73 -2.41 14.03
C VAL A 7 3.04 -1.72 13.64
N LEU A 8 3.82 -2.31 12.74
CA LEU A 8 5.06 -1.71 12.25
C LEU A 8 4.79 -0.43 11.47
N GLY A 9 3.73 -0.37 10.67
CA GLY A 9 3.35 0.84 9.94
C GLY A 9 3.13 2.03 10.88
N TYR A 10 2.37 1.81 11.96
CA TYR A 10 2.15 2.83 12.99
C TYR A 10 3.44 3.25 13.70
N LEU A 11 4.29 2.28 14.07
CA LEU A 11 5.58 2.58 14.69
C LEU A 11 6.50 3.39 13.77
N TYR A 12 6.54 3.05 12.48
CA TYR A 12 7.38 3.74 11.51
C TYR A 12 6.95 5.18 11.27
N GLU A 13 5.65 5.49 11.33
CA GLU A 13 5.15 6.86 11.25
C GLU A 13 5.65 7.70 12.44
N ILE A 14 5.55 7.15 13.67
CA ILE A 14 6.06 7.82 14.88
C ILE A 14 7.58 8.04 14.78
N ILE A 15 8.32 7.03 14.34
CA ILE A 15 9.77 7.12 14.19
C ILE A 15 10.13 8.16 13.14
N ALA A 16 9.47 8.14 11.98
CA ALA A 16 9.71 9.10 10.91
C ALA A 16 9.43 10.52 11.37
N TYR A 17 8.34 10.76 12.10
CA TYR A 17 8.01 12.07 12.65
C TYR A 17 9.06 12.56 13.65
N LYS A 18 9.49 11.70 14.58
CA LYS A 18 10.55 12.06 15.54
C LYS A 18 11.86 12.37 14.83
N LEU A 19 12.20 11.60 13.80
CA LEU A 19 13.44 11.77 13.07
C LEU A 19 13.43 13.05 12.23
N THR A 20 12.32 13.40 11.59
CA THR A 20 12.20 14.70 10.89
C THR A 20 12.16 15.89 11.82
N GLN A 21 11.57 15.76 13.01
CA GLN A 21 11.67 16.81 14.02
C GLN A 21 13.11 17.04 14.47
N TRP A 22 13.89 15.97 14.60
CA TRP A 22 15.29 16.07 14.98
C TRP A 22 16.16 16.74 13.90
N GLU A 23 15.81 16.61 12.62
CA GLU A 23 16.49 17.26 11.49
C GLU A 23 16.26 18.78 11.42
N MET A 24 15.28 19.34 12.14
CA MET A 24 15.00 20.78 12.25
C MET A 24 14.95 21.52 10.90
N HIS A 25 14.03 21.14 10.02
CA HIS A 25 13.83 21.84 8.75
C HIS A 25 13.34 23.28 8.93
N ARG A 26 13.81 24.20 8.07
CA ARG A 26 13.48 25.62 8.13
C ARG A 26 12.05 25.96 7.68
N THR A 27 11.49 25.18 6.75
CA THR A 27 10.16 25.43 6.18
C THR A 27 9.25 24.22 6.38
N GLN A 28 7.92 24.46 6.47
CA GLN A 28 6.94 23.38 6.58
C GLN A 28 6.94 22.48 5.34
N THR A 29 7.14 23.06 4.15
CA THR A 29 7.22 22.29 2.91
C THR A 29 8.40 21.34 2.88
N ASP A 30 9.56 21.76 3.37
CA ASP A 30 10.74 20.88 3.44
C ASP A 30 10.51 19.78 4.48
N PHE A 31 9.92 20.13 5.63
CA PHE A 31 9.54 19.16 6.66
C PHE A 31 8.61 18.08 6.09
N ASP A 32 7.53 18.48 5.42
CA ASP A 32 6.54 17.57 4.86
C ASP A 32 7.14 16.68 3.75
N ASN A 33 8.03 17.23 2.92
CA ASN A 33 8.71 16.47 1.86
C ASN A 33 9.65 15.40 2.43
N HIS A 34 10.48 15.77 3.40
CA HIS A 34 11.41 14.84 4.05
C HIS A 34 10.68 13.80 4.91
N PHE A 35 9.58 14.18 5.57
CA PHE A 35 8.72 13.27 6.31
C PHE A 35 8.07 12.25 5.36
N THR A 36 7.46 12.73 4.28
CA THR A 36 6.80 11.90 3.27
C THR A 36 7.73 10.86 2.68
N MET A 37 8.95 11.26 2.30
CA MET A 37 9.94 10.36 1.74
C MET A 37 10.31 9.24 2.73
N LYS A 38 10.54 9.58 4.01
CA LYS A 38 10.91 8.61 5.05
C LYS A 38 9.78 7.63 5.33
N VAL A 39 8.57 8.12 5.56
CA VAL A 39 7.40 7.25 5.79
C VAL A 39 7.18 6.35 4.58
N PHE A 40 7.28 6.88 3.37
CA PHE A 40 7.17 6.09 2.15
C PHE A 40 8.19 4.94 2.10
N ILE A 41 9.48 5.20 2.38
CA ILE A 41 10.51 4.14 2.37
C ILE A 41 10.19 3.05 3.39
N PHE A 42 9.82 3.43 4.61
CA PHE A 42 9.50 2.46 5.66
C PHE A 42 8.28 1.62 5.30
N GLN A 43 7.20 2.26 4.83
CA GLN A 43 5.97 1.58 4.44
C GLN A 43 6.18 0.70 3.20
N PHE A 44 6.91 1.20 2.19
CA PHE A 44 7.26 0.43 1.02
C PHE A 44 8.04 -0.83 1.41
N THR A 45 9.07 -0.70 2.24
CA THR A 45 9.86 -1.85 2.70
C THR A 45 9.00 -2.84 3.47
N ASN A 46 8.19 -2.36 4.43
CA ASN A 46 7.37 -3.22 5.28
C ASN A 46 6.33 -4.01 4.47
N ILE A 47 5.59 -3.35 3.58
CA ILE A 47 4.52 -4.00 2.83
C ILE A 47 5.10 -4.86 1.70
N TYR A 48 6.06 -4.34 0.94
CA TYR A 48 6.58 -5.04 -0.23
C TYR A 48 7.59 -6.14 0.10
N SER A 49 8.27 -6.12 1.26
CA SER A 49 9.29 -7.13 1.61
C SER A 49 8.78 -8.56 1.48
N SER A 50 7.58 -8.83 2.00
CA SER A 50 6.97 -10.17 1.91
C SER A 50 6.68 -10.58 0.46
N ILE A 51 6.23 -9.65 -0.37
CA ILE A 51 5.88 -9.87 -1.78
C ILE A 51 7.16 -10.07 -2.61
N PHE A 52 8.20 -9.27 -2.37
CA PHE A 52 9.52 -9.42 -2.99
C PHE A 52 10.16 -10.76 -2.63
N TYR A 53 10.05 -11.20 -1.37
CA TYR A 53 10.55 -12.50 -0.93
C TYR A 53 9.89 -13.65 -1.70
N ILE A 54 8.56 -13.63 -1.82
CA ILE A 54 7.80 -14.65 -2.56
C ILE A 54 8.14 -14.59 -4.05
N ALA A 55 8.17 -13.40 -4.65
CA ALA A 55 8.40 -13.25 -6.09
C ALA A 55 9.81 -13.67 -6.54
N PHE A 56 10.86 -13.36 -5.75
CA PHE A 56 12.24 -13.48 -6.23
C PHE A 56 13.10 -14.52 -5.51
N ILE A 57 12.81 -14.83 -4.24
CA ILE A 57 13.70 -15.65 -3.37
C ILE A 57 13.08 -17.02 -3.07
N LYS A 58 11.78 -17.08 -2.77
CA LYS A 58 11.10 -18.32 -2.36
C LYS A 58 11.21 -19.41 -3.42
N GLY A 59 11.55 -20.63 -2.99
CA GLY A 59 11.68 -21.80 -3.86
C GLY A 59 12.86 -21.79 -4.85
N LYS A 60 13.75 -20.78 -4.81
CA LYS A 60 14.90 -20.69 -5.74
C LYS A 60 16.20 -21.23 -5.16
N ALA A 61 16.35 -21.23 -3.84
CA ALA A 61 17.58 -21.63 -3.14
C ALA A 61 17.42 -22.91 -2.30
N VAL A 62 16.68 -23.91 -2.79
CA VAL A 62 16.32 -25.11 -2.01
C VAL A 62 17.29 -26.29 -2.26
N GLY A 63 17.92 -26.34 -3.44
CA GLY A 63 18.77 -27.46 -3.87
C GLY A 63 17.98 -28.57 -4.56
N TYR A 64 18.52 -29.78 -4.58
CA TYR A 64 17.92 -30.97 -5.21
C TYR A 64 17.63 -32.07 -4.15
N PRO A 65 16.68 -32.98 -4.40
CA PRO A 65 16.39 -34.07 -3.47
C PRO A 65 17.67 -34.85 -3.14
N GLY A 66 17.95 -35.00 -1.84
CA GLY A 66 19.18 -35.63 -1.32
C GLY A 66 20.25 -34.64 -0.85
N ARG A 67 20.31 -33.42 -1.39
CA ARG A 67 21.23 -32.37 -0.92
C ARG A 67 20.56 -31.00 -0.91
N TYR A 68 19.85 -30.74 0.18
CA TYR A 68 19.19 -29.45 0.42
C TYR A 68 20.19 -28.39 0.86
N ILE A 69 20.04 -27.18 0.34
CA ILE A 69 20.76 -26.01 0.84
C ILE A 69 20.07 -25.61 2.14
N LYS A 70 20.77 -25.77 3.27
CA LYS A 70 20.28 -25.38 4.59
C LYS A 70 20.83 -24.02 4.95
N ILE A 71 19.95 -23.06 5.21
CA ILE A 71 20.32 -21.74 5.72
C ILE A 71 20.16 -21.78 7.24
N PHE A 72 21.22 -21.49 7.99
CA PHE A 72 21.27 -21.64 9.46
C PHE A 72 20.83 -23.04 9.95
N GLY A 73 21.15 -24.09 9.20
CA GLY A 73 20.77 -25.47 9.54
C GLY A 73 19.29 -25.83 9.30
N LEU A 74 18.47 -24.85 8.91
CA LEU A 74 17.05 -25.03 8.61
C LEU A 74 16.83 -25.23 7.10
N ARG A 75 15.80 -26.01 6.76
CA ARG A 75 15.37 -26.23 5.37
C ARG A 75 14.59 -25.01 4.89
N GLN A 76 14.93 -24.51 3.70
CA GLN A 76 14.24 -23.39 3.08
C GLN A 76 12.81 -23.77 2.63
N GLU A 77 11.89 -22.81 2.66
CA GLU A 77 10.52 -23.00 2.17
C GLU A 77 10.47 -23.26 0.65
N GLU A 78 9.72 -24.30 0.27
CA GLU A 78 9.40 -24.64 -1.11
C GLU A 78 8.09 -23.99 -1.55
N CYS A 79 7.89 -23.89 -2.87
CA CYS A 79 6.61 -23.46 -3.43
C CYS A 79 5.63 -24.63 -3.46
N GLY A 80 4.34 -24.36 -3.25
CA GLY A 80 3.30 -25.38 -3.42
C GLY A 80 3.16 -25.89 -4.85
N GLN A 81 2.31 -26.90 -5.05
CA GLN A 81 2.04 -27.51 -6.36
C GLN A 81 1.50 -26.52 -7.41
N GLY A 82 0.84 -25.44 -6.99
CA GLY A 82 0.36 -24.36 -7.87
C GLY A 82 1.42 -23.31 -8.26
N GLY A 83 2.66 -23.45 -7.76
CA GLY A 83 3.76 -22.53 -8.02
C GLY A 83 3.69 -21.21 -7.23
N CYS A 84 4.84 -20.54 -7.10
CA CYS A 84 4.97 -19.30 -6.33
C CYS A 84 4.12 -18.13 -6.87
N LEU A 85 3.83 -18.14 -8.18
CA LEU A 85 3.08 -17.08 -8.84
C LEU A 85 1.62 -17.03 -8.39
N VAL A 86 1.01 -18.19 -8.11
CA VAL A 86 -0.37 -18.25 -7.60
C VAL A 86 -0.42 -17.75 -6.16
N GLU A 87 0.53 -18.15 -5.31
CA GLU A 87 0.65 -17.62 -3.94
C GLU A 87 0.81 -16.09 -3.95
N LEU A 88 1.66 -15.56 -4.85
CA LEU A 88 1.85 -14.12 -5.04
C LEU A 88 0.55 -13.41 -5.48
N ALA A 89 -0.16 -13.96 -6.47
CA ALA A 89 -1.39 -13.38 -6.98
C ALA A 89 -2.48 -13.34 -5.91
N VAL A 90 -2.63 -14.40 -5.12
CA VAL A 90 -3.58 -14.46 -4.00
C VAL A 90 -3.22 -13.42 -2.95
N GLN A 91 -1.94 -13.28 -2.59
CA GLN A 91 -1.51 -12.28 -1.61
C GLN A 91 -1.75 -10.85 -2.10
N LEU A 92 -1.46 -10.56 -3.38
CA LEU A 92 -1.75 -9.27 -3.99
C LEU A 92 -3.26 -8.97 -4.01
N ALA A 93 -4.09 -9.96 -4.32
CA ALA A 93 -5.55 -9.80 -4.28
C ALA A 93 -6.05 -9.53 -2.85
N ILE A 94 -5.54 -10.24 -1.85
CA ILE A 94 -5.89 -10.01 -0.44
C ILE A 94 -5.50 -8.59 -0.01
N ILE A 95 -4.32 -8.10 -0.40
CA ILE A 95 -3.88 -6.75 -0.01
C ILE A 95 -4.71 -5.67 -0.73
N MET A 96 -4.94 -5.80 -2.05
CA MET A 96 -5.71 -4.80 -2.81
C MET A 96 -7.19 -4.77 -2.44
N ILE A 97 -7.82 -5.92 -2.20
CA ILE A 97 -9.25 -6.00 -1.83
C ILE A 97 -9.43 -5.74 -0.34
N GLY A 98 -8.59 -6.37 0.49
CA GLY A 98 -8.69 -6.28 1.94
C GLY A 98 -8.38 -4.90 2.49
N LYS A 99 -7.35 -4.22 1.94
CA LYS A 99 -7.04 -2.84 2.33
C LYS A 99 -8.20 -1.92 1.97
N GLN A 100 -8.72 -2.00 0.74
CA GLN A 100 -9.83 -1.16 0.27
C GLN A 100 -11.11 -1.34 1.10
N ILE A 101 -11.48 -2.59 1.42
CA ILE A 101 -12.65 -2.84 2.27
C ILE A 101 -12.41 -2.28 3.68
N GLY A 102 -11.21 -2.48 4.21
CA GLY A 102 -10.83 -1.97 5.53
C GLY A 102 -10.87 -0.45 5.62
N THR A 103 -10.30 0.26 4.64
CA THR A 103 -10.27 1.72 4.60
C THR A 103 -11.66 2.30 4.38
N ASN A 104 -12.43 1.77 3.42
CA ASN A 104 -13.83 2.17 3.21
C ASN A 104 -14.70 2.01 4.47
N LEU A 105 -14.51 0.90 5.21
CA LEU A 105 -15.23 0.67 6.46
C LEU A 105 -14.77 1.63 7.56
N GLN A 106 -13.45 1.78 7.74
CA GLN A 106 -12.90 2.69 8.74
C GLN A 106 -13.36 4.13 8.48
N GLU A 107 -13.37 4.56 7.23
CA GLU A 107 -13.74 5.91 6.84
C GLU A 107 -15.21 6.22 7.10
N ILE A 108 -16.13 5.27 6.85
CA ILE A 108 -17.55 5.43 7.16
C ILE A 108 -17.82 5.33 8.67
N MET A 109 -17.08 4.47 9.38
CA MET A 109 -17.33 4.17 10.79
C MET A 109 -16.73 5.20 11.74
N TRP A 110 -15.51 5.66 11.49
CA TRP A 110 -14.77 6.57 12.37
C TRP A 110 -15.51 7.88 12.71
N PRO A 111 -16.03 8.66 11.74
CA PRO A 111 -16.72 9.91 12.04
C PRO A 111 -18.05 9.67 12.77
N LYS A 112 -18.74 8.56 12.48
CA LYS A 112 -19.96 8.18 13.20
C LYS A 112 -19.68 7.79 14.64
N ILE A 113 -18.59 7.08 14.89
CA ILE A 113 -18.16 6.69 16.24
C ILE A 113 -17.80 7.93 17.05
N LEU A 114 -16.98 8.83 16.50
CA LEU A 114 -16.63 10.10 17.16
C LEU A 114 -17.87 10.93 17.47
N ALA A 115 -18.80 11.04 16.51
CA ALA A 115 -20.06 11.74 16.72
C ALA A 115 -20.93 11.08 17.81
N LEU A 116 -20.91 9.75 17.92
CA LEU A 116 -21.64 9.01 18.95
C LEU A 116 -21.01 9.20 20.34
N ILE A 117 -19.68 9.12 20.45
CA ILE A 117 -18.94 9.38 21.69
C ILE A 117 -19.15 10.82 22.16
N GLN A 118 -19.04 11.78 21.24
CA GLN A 118 -19.21 13.19 21.56
C GLN A 118 -20.66 13.51 22.01
N ARG A 119 -21.67 12.87 21.40
CA ARG A 119 -23.06 12.94 21.85
C ARG A 119 -23.25 12.36 23.25
N TRP A 120 -22.59 11.23 23.54
CA TRP A 120 -22.67 10.59 24.84
C TRP A 120 -22.00 11.45 25.94
N GLN A 121 -20.84 12.03 25.65
CA GLN A 121 -20.10 12.88 26.59
C GLN A 121 -20.80 14.21 26.90
N LEU A 122 -21.42 14.86 25.90
CA LEU A 122 -21.95 16.22 26.06
C LEU A 122 -23.44 16.29 26.45
N SER A 123 -24.18 15.16 26.50
CA SER A 123 -25.61 15.08 26.89
C SER A 123 -26.47 16.26 26.40
N ILE A 124 -26.29 16.67 25.15
CA ILE A 124 -26.86 17.92 24.61
C ILE A 124 -28.39 17.76 24.44
N PRO A 125 -29.23 18.61 25.07
CA PRO A 125 -30.68 18.55 24.93
C PRO A 125 -31.10 18.85 23.48
N LYS A 126 -32.01 18.03 22.95
CA LYS A 126 -32.42 17.97 21.53
C LYS A 126 -33.20 19.21 21.04
N THR A 127 -33.53 20.16 21.92
CA THR A 127 -34.57 21.18 21.73
C THR A 127 -34.07 22.55 21.29
N ARG A 128 -32.75 22.79 21.18
CA ARG A 128 -32.21 24.07 20.72
C ARG A 128 -31.86 24.01 19.23
N SER A 129 -32.36 24.97 18.44
CA SER A 129 -31.88 25.16 17.05
C SER A 129 -30.38 25.46 17.09
N THR A 130 -29.58 24.60 16.48
CA THR A 130 -28.13 24.76 16.43
C THR A 130 -27.78 25.86 15.44
N THR A 131 -26.77 26.65 15.80
CA THR A 131 -26.20 27.63 14.90
C THR A 131 -25.25 26.95 13.90
N ARG A 132 -25.00 27.56 12.74
CA ARG A 132 -24.18 26.93 11.68
C ARG A 132 -22.75 26.61 12.12
N TRP A 133 -22.14 27.48 12.93
CA TRP A 133 -20.78 27.27 13.45
C TRP A 133 -20.72 26.16 14.50
N GLU A 134 -21.76 25.96 15.31
CA GLU A 134 -21.84 24.82 16.23
C GLU A 134 -21.89 23.48 15.46
N ASP A 135 -22.58 23.44 14.31
CA ASP A 135 -22.67 22.23 13.50
C ASP A 135 -21.37 21.95 12.75
N ASP A 136 -20.68 22.98 12.26
CA ASP A 136 -19.34 22.83 11.68
C ASP A 136 -18.31 22.42 12.74
N PHE A 137 -18.41 22.93 13.98
CA PHE A 137 -17.53 22.52 15.08
C PHE A 137 -17.71 21.07 15.50
N LYS A 138 -18.86 20.43 15.25
CA LYS A 138 -19.05 18.99 15.54
C LYS A 138 -18.37 18.08 14.52
N ARG A 139 -17.98 18.60 13.34
CA ARG A 139 -17.29 17.82 12.30
C ARG A 139 -15.84 17.53 12.69
N SER A 140 -15.27 16.47 12.12
CA SER A 140 -13.86 16.11 12.35
C SER A 140 -12.92 17.11 11.71
N ASP A 141 -11.77 17.36 12.34
CA ASP A 141 -10.73 18.18 11.73
C ASP A 141 -10.14 17.51 10.50
N PHE A 142 -9.71 18.33 9.54
CA PHE A 142 -9.06 17.85 8.32
C PHE A 142 -7.62 17.45 8.64
N GLY A 143 -7.33 16.14 8.60
CA GLY A 143 -6.04 15.55 8.95
C GLY A 143 -4.93 15.69 7.90
N GLY A 144 -5.17 16.43 6.81
CA GLY A 144 -4.25 16.53 5.68
C GLY A 144 -4.47 15.45 4.62
N LEU A 145 -3.75 15.59 3.50
CA LEU A 145 -3.86 14.68 2.33
C LEU A 145 -2.79 13.58 2.33
N PHE A 146 -1.90 13.56 3.32
CA PHE A 146 -0.70 12.71 3.32
C PHE A 146 -1.06 11.23 3.22
N GLU A 147 -1.96 10.74 4.08
CA GLU A 147 -2.40 9.34 4.10
C GLU A 147 -3.15 8.95 2.81
N GLU A 148 -3.98 9.87 2.29
CA GLU A 148 -4.74 9.68 1.05
C GLU A 148 -3.78 9.52 -0.15
N TYR A 149 -2.74 10.34 -0.25
CA TYR A 149 -1.71 10.18 -1.28
C TYR A 149 -0.86 8.92 -1.08
N LEU A 150 -0.47 8.61 0.16
CA LEU A 150 0.35 7.43 0.47
C LEU A 150 -0.36 6.15 0.02
N GLU A 151 -1.67 6.07 0.25
CA GLU A 151 -2.50 4.96 -0.19
C GLU A 151 -2.50 4.77 -1.71
N ILE A 152 -2.78 5.84 -2.45
CA ILE A 152 -2.84 5.81 -3.92
C ILE A 152 -1.48 5.45 -4.52
N VAL A 153 -0.39 6.00 -3.96
CA VAL A 153 0.98 5.76 -4.45
C VAL A 153 1.43 4.33 -4.18
N LEU A 154 1.10 3.76 -3.01
CA LEU A 154 1.36 2.36 -2.72
C LEU A 154 0.55 1.43 -3.63
N GLN A 155 -0.72 1.77 -3.92
CA GLN A 155 -1.56 1.02 -4.87
C GLN A 155 -0.97 1.05 -6.29
N PHE A 156 -0.51 2.21 -6.76
CA PHE A 156 0.19 2.34 -8.04
C PHE A 156 1.42 1.43 -8.12
N GLY A 157 2.21 1.33 -7.06
CA GLY A 157 3.36 0.42 -7.01
C GLY A 157 2.95 -1.05 -7.14
N PHE A 158 1.85 -1.50 -6.51
CA PHE A 158 1.42 -2.90 -6.60
C PHE A 158 1.01 -3.26 -8.03
N ILE A 159 0.34 -2.34 -8.71
CA ILE A 159 -0.11 -2.53 -10.09
C ILE A 159 1.10 -2.57 -11.03
N THR A 160 2.01 -1.61 -10.92
CA THR A 160 3.09 -1.43 -11.90
C THR A 160 4.24 -2.42 -11.72
N ILE A 161 4.67 -2.71 -10.49
CA ILE A 161 5.83 -3.58 -10.19
C ILE A 161 5.51 -5.06 -10.46
N PHE A 162 4.24 -5.46 -10.34
CA PHE A 162 3.80 -6.86 -10.43
C PHE A 162 2.81 -7.14 -11.56
N VAL A 163 2.68 -6.25 -12.54
CA VAL A 163 1.75 -6.42 -13.68
C VAL A 163 2.03 -7.70 -14.46
N ALA A 164 3.30 -8.08 -14.62
CA ALA A 164 3.67 -9.31 -15.33
C ALA A 164 3.25 -10.58 -14.57
N ALA A 165 3.02 -10.50 -13.26
CA ALA A 165 2.51 -11.61 -12.45
C ALA A 165 0.99 -11.70 -12.43
N PHE A 166 0.30 -10.55 -12.38
CA PHE A 166 -1.17 -10.48 -12.29
C PHE A 166 -1.75 -9.41 -13.22
N PRO A 167 -2.08 -9.76 -14.47
CA PRO A 167 -2.47 -8.79 -15.50
C PRO A 167 -3.84 -8.14 -15.28
N ILE A 168 -4.68 -8.70 -14.41
CA ILE A 168 -6.03 -8.18 -14.14
C ILE A 168 -6.06 -7.14 -12.99
N ALA A 169 -4.93 -6.92 -12.30
CA ALA A 169 -4.79 -5.90 -11.24
C ALA A 169 -5.29 -4.50 -11.64
N PRO A 170 -4.95 -3.97 -12.83
CA PRO A 170 -5.39 -2.64 -13.24
C PRO A 170 -6.93 -2.48 -13.28
N LEU A 171 -7.67 -3.54 -13.61
CA LEU A 171 -9.14 -3.49 -13.63
C LEU A 171 -9.71 -3.38 -12.22
N PHE A 172 -9.17 -4.13 -11.26
CA PHE A 172 -9.56 -4.02 -9.85
C PHE A 172 -9.22 -2.65 -9.28
N ALA A 173 -8.05 -2.12 -9.61
CA ALA A 173 -7.64 -0.78 -9.20
C ALA A 173 -8.57 0.31 -9.75
N LEU A 174 -9.04 0.18 -11.00
CA LEU A 174 -9.97 1.13 -11.59
C LEU A 174 -11.31 1.15 -10.84
N LEU A 175 -11.86 -0.02 -10.50
CA LEU A 175 -13.09 -0.12 -9.72
C LEU A 175 -12.93 0.47 -8.32
N ASN A 176 -11.81 0.18 -7.65
CA ASN A 176 -11.48 0.74 -6.35
C ASN A 176 -11.38 2.27 -6.42
N ASN A 177 -10.61 2.81 -7.36
CA ASN A 177 -10.45 4.25 -7.53
C ASN A 177 -11.78 4.96 -7.86
N TRP A 178 -12.68 4.31 -8.61
CA TRP A 178 -14.00 4.85 -8.89
C TRP A 178 -14.85 5.02 -7.62
N ILE A 179 -14.82 4.02 -6.73
CA ILE A 179 -15.52 4.08 -5.44
C ILE A 179 -14.85 5.12 -4.52
N GLU A 180 -13.52 5.10 -4.46
CA GLU A 180 -12.71 5.96 -3.59
C GLU A 180 -12.98 7.44 -3.84
N ILE A 181 -12.94 7.88 -5.11
CA ILE A 181 -13.22 9.28 -5.48
C ILE A 181 -14.58 9.74 -4.94
N ARG A 182 -15.57 8.85 -4.87
CA ARG A 182 -16.92 9.18 -4.35
C ARG A 182 -16.95 9.22 -2.83
N LEU A 183 -16.23 8.32 -2.16
CA LEU A 183 -16.15 8.27 -0.70
C LEU A 183 -15.35 9.46 -0.16
N ASP A 184 -14.19 9.76 -0.74
CA ASP A 184 -13.37 10.94 -0.40
C ASP A 184 -14.16 12.24 -0.58
N ALA A 185 -14.87 12.39 -1.70
CA ALA A 185 -15.70 13.57 -1.94
C ALA A 185 -16.80 13.72 -0.87
N ARG A 186 -17.41 12.60 -0.46
CA ARG A 186 -18.43 12.61 0.59
C ARG A 186 -17.84 12.97 1.95
N LYS A 187 -16.68 12.41 2.31
CA LYS A 187 -15.96 12.73 3.55
C LYS A 187 -15.63 14.22 3.63
N LEU A 188 -15.09 14.79 2.55
CA LEU A 188 -14.72 16.21 2.49
C LEU A 188 -15.93 17.15 2.61
N ILE A 189 -17.08 16.77 2.03
CA ILE A 189 -18.29 17.62 2.01
C ILE A 189 -19.13 17.46 3.29
N CYS A 190 -19.26 16.23 3.80
CA CYS A 190 -20.24 15.93 4.85
C CYS A 190 -19.63 15.75 6.24
N GLU A 191 -18.38 15.30 6.34
CA GLU A 191 -17.82 14.75 7.59
C GLU A 191 -16.69 15.59 8.16
N THR A 192 -15.87 16.21 7.30
CA THR A 192 -14.76 17.07 7.72
C THR A 192 -15.14 18.54 7.82
N ARG A 193 -14.44 19.28 8.69
CA ARG A 193 -14.42 20.74 8.68
C ARG A 193 -13.74 21.25 7.41
N ARG A 194 -14.17 22.42 6.93
CA ARG A 194 -13.61 23.03 5.72
C ARG A 194 -12.11 23.28 5.90
N PRO A 195 -11.24 22.70 5.06
CA PRO A 195 -9.81 22.95 5.13
C PRO A 195 -9.47 24.37 4.63
N ILE A 196 -8.31 24.86 5.06
CA ILE A 196 -7.74 26.10 4.55
C ILE A 196 -7.20 25.84 3.14
N ALA A 197 -7.58 26.68 2.18
CA ALA A 197 -7.14 26.53 0.80
C ALA A 197 -5.68 26.98 0.64
N PHE A 198 -4.80 26.04 0.31
CA PHE A 198 -3.42 26.30 -0.07
C PHE A 198 -3.26 26.18 -1.59
N ARG A 199 -2.44 27.06 -2.19
CA ARG A 199 -2.11 26.98 -3.62
C ARG A 199 -0.81 26.19 -3.79
N SER A 200 -0.86 25.10 -4.56
CA SER A 200 0.32 24.35 -5.01
C SER A 200 0.33 24.28 -6.54
N SER A 201 1.51 24.42 -7.14
CA SER A 201 1.69 24.29 -8.60
C SER A 201 1.86 22.83 -9.04
N THR A 202 2.25 21.95 -8.13
CA THR A 202 2.49 20.52 -8.40
C THR A 202 1.97 19.63 -7.28
N ILE A 203 1.93 18.32 -7.50
CA ILE A 203 1.66 17.32 -6.45
C ILE A 203 2.81 17.20 -5.44
N GLY A 204 3.93 17.91 -5.64
CA GLY A 204 5.09 17.90 -4.75
C GLY A 204 5.95 16.64 -4.88
N ILE A 205 6.51 16.20 -3.75
CA ILE A 205 7.43 15.05 -3.64
C ILE A 205 6.87 13.75 -4.21
N TRP A 206 5.54 13.59 -4.20
CA TRP A 206 4.85 12.42 -4.74
C TRP A 206 5.16 12.15 -6.21
N PHE A 207 5.41 13.20 -7.01
CA PHE A 207 5.81 13.03 -8.40
C PHE A 207 7.16 12.29 -8.52
N HIS A 208 8.13 12.69 -7.71
CA HIS A 208 9.43 12.01 -7.67
C HIS A 208 9.33 10.57 -7.17
N ILE A 209 8.46 10.32 -6.17
CA ILE A 209 8.20 8.97 -5.67
C ILE A 209 7.60 8.09 -6.78
N LEU A 210 6.61 8.60 -7.52
CA LEU A 210 6.01 7.89 -8.66
C LEU A 210 7.02 7.59 -9.77
N GLN A 211 7.94 8.52 -10.05
CA GLN A 211 9.04 8.29 -11.00
C GLN A 211 9.96 7.16 -10.54
N ILE A 212 10.37 7.15 -9.26
CA ILE A 212 11.21 6.08 -8.69
C ILE A 212 10.48 4.73 -8.78
N LEU A 213 9.19 4.69 -8.43
CA LEU A 213 8.36 3.49 -8.56
C LEU A 213 8.27 3.00 -10.01
N ALA A 214 8.12 3.89 -10.97
CA ALA A 214 8.08 3.54 -12.39
C ALA A 214 9.40 2.92 -12.88
N TYR A 215 10.55 3.48 -12.48
CA TYR A 215 11.85 2.88 -12.80
C TYR A 215 12.04 1.51 -12.15
N LEU A 216 11.65 1.36 -10.87
CA LEU A 216 11.65 0.08 -10.17
C LEU A 216 10.74 -0.95 -10.86
N ALA A 217 9.58 -0.52 -11.36
CA ALA A 217 8.65 -1.39 -12.08
C ALA A 217 9.26 -1.94 -13.37
N ILE A 218 9.99 -1.14 -14.14
CA ILE A 218 10.70 -1.62 -15.34
C ILE A 218 11.68 -2.74 -14.96
N VAL A 219 12.53 -2.48 -13.97
CA VAL A 219 13.54 -3.46 -13.50
C VAL A 219 12.88 -4.73 -12.98
N ALA A 220 11.86 -4.62 -12.12
CA ALA A 220 11.18 -5.76 -11.55
C ALA A 220 10.48 -6.62 -12.60
N ASN A 221 9.76 -6.01 -13.54
CA ASN A 221 9.07 -6.75 -14.60
C ASN A 221 10.06 -7.44 -15.56
N VAL A 222 11.18 -6.80 -15.89
CA VAL A 222 12.24 -7.43 -16.71
C VAL A 222 12.81 -8.66 -15.99
N ILE A 223 13.13 -8.57 -14.70
CA ILE A 223 13.62 -9.72 -13.93
C ILE A 223 12.56 -10.82 -13.86
N GLN A 224 11.28 -10.48 -13.67
CA GLN A 224 10.18 -11.45 -13.65
C GLN A 224 10.03 -12.16 -15.01
N LEU A 225 10.13 -11.42 -16.12
CA LEU A 225 10.02 -11.96 -17.49
C LEU A 225 11.21 -12.87 -17.83
N ILE A 226 12.45 -12.44 -17.57
CA ILE A 226 13.64 -13.28 -17.80
C ILE A 226 13.53 -14.59 -17.01
N LYS A 227 13.09 -14.52 -15.75
CA LYS A 227 12.86 -15.73 -14.93
C LYS A 227 11.73 -16.61 -15.46
N LYS A 228 10.73 -16.05 -16.12
CA LYS A 228 9.65 -16.81 -16.79
C LYS A 228 10.12 -17.45 -18.10
N GLU A 229 10.85 -16.72 -18.94
CA GLU A 229 11.35 -17.23 -20.23
C GLU A 229 12.40 -18.32 -20.09
N ILE A 230 13.28 -18.28 -19.08
CA ILE A 230 14.24 -19.38 -18.84
C ILE A 230 13.48 -20.71 -18.58
N VAL A 231 12.34 -20.65 -17.88
CA VAL A 231 11.51 -21.85 -17.63
C VAL A 231 10.84 -22.30 -18.93
N LEU A 232 10.32 -21.38 -19.75
CA LEU A 232 9.69 -21.71 -21.03
C LEU A 232 10.70 -22.25 -22.06
N PHE A 233 11.90 -21.70 -22.11
CA PHE A 233 13.00 -22.15 -22.96
C PHE A 233 13.48 -23.54 -22.57
N PHE A 234 13.59 -23.85 -21.27
CA PHE A 234 13.83 -25.23 -20.81
C PHE A 234 12.67 -26.18 -21.16
N PHE A 235 11.42 -25.71 -21.10
CA PHE A 235 10.25 -26.52 -21.49
C PHE A 235 10.22 -26.79 -23.01
N PHE A 236 10.55 -25.79 -23.84
CA PHE A 236 10.56 -25.91 -25.30
C PHE A 236 11.77 -26.70 -25.82
N VAL A 237 12.97 -26.48 -25.27
CA VAL A 237 14.17 -27.27 -25.60
C VAL A 237 14.04 -28.71 -25.06
N GLY A 238 13.42 -28.89 -23.89
CA GLY A 238 13.07 -30.20 -23.36
C GLY A 238 12.08 -30.98 -24.24
N PHE A 239 11.08 -30.30 -24.82
CA PHE A 239 10.16 -30.92 -25.77
C PHE A 239 10.81 -31.21 -27.13
N SER A 240 11.67 -30.33 -27.66
CA SER A 240 12.41 -30.62 -28.90
C SER A 240 13.31 -31.85 -28.77
N ASN A 241 13.96 -32.07 -27.61
CA ASN A 241 14.76 -33.28 -27.38
C ASN A 241 13.93 -34.55 -27.12
N CYS A 242 12.62 -34.43 -26.87
CA CYS A 242 11.69 -35.55 -26.72
C CYS A 242 10.97 -35.91 -28.04
N ILE A 243 11.14 -35.12 -29.11
CA ILE A 243 10.58 -35.38 -30.44
C ILE A 243 11.60 -36.08 -31.36
N TYR A 244 12.87 -36.18 -30.94
CA TYR A 244 13.96 -36.85 -31.68
C TYR A 244 14.46 -38.15 -31.01
N ILE A 245 13.58 -38.89 -30.33
CA ILE A 245 13.75 -40.29 -29.91
C ILE A 245 12.45 -41.03 -30.21
#